data_AF-A0A081R4D1-F1
#
_entry.id   AF-A0A081R4D1-F1
#
_cell.length_a   1.000
_cell.length_b   1.000
_cell.length_c   1.000
_cell.angle_alpha   90.00
_cell.angle_beta   90.00
_cell.angle_gamma   90.00
#
_symmetry.space_group_name_H-M   'P 1'
#
loop_
_entity.id
_entity.type
_entity.pdbx_description
1 polymer ?
#
loop_
_entity_poly.entity_id
_entity_poly.type
_entity_poly.pdbx_seq_one_letter_code
_entity_poly.pdbx_strand_id
1 'polypeptide(L)'
;MKKRAFFAILLLGGLIMIGLAGCGENKNSREWIENKVSEVSRVYPTENLFDLFKQFPKGFNITQTFYKDSLRTVVSLDGDEESQTIKGKIETIQISTDPYKEEVEEHVDVEYKDGEFIFSNNEVAEKIWGYKGFLFQKLSLNRDVLSKMKLEKFRYFSNRNVFEIYYISDNSTINNFLNSNGEHMLSISGAESYNNTKGYRLNVNIAFKDTPNDGMSEIVSSWIDDRNSVSN
;
A
#
# COMPACT_ATOMS: atom_id res chain seq x y z
N MET A 1 -16.27 -47.77 -38.66
CA MET A 1 -16.16 -47.84 -37.17
C MET A 1 -15.13 -46.89 -36.54
N LYS A 2 -14.31 -46.14 -37.31
CA LYS A 2 -13.25 -45.27 -36.74
C LYS A 2 -13.68 -43.83 -36.35
N LYS A 3 -14.84 -43.35 -36.83
CA LYS A 3 -15.31 -41.97 -36.54
C LYS A 3 -16.06 -41.82 -35.20
N ARG A 4 -16.59 -42.92 -34.64
CA ARG A 4 -17.33 -42.89 -33.36
C ARG A 4 -16.41 -42.89 -32.13
N ALA A 5 -15.21 -43.47 -32.24
CA ALA A 5 -14.22 -43.48 -31.16
C ALA A 5 -13.59 -42.09 -30.92
N PHE A 6 -13.42 -41.29 -31.98
CA PHE A 6 -12.82 -39.95 -31.88
C PHE A 6 -13.73 -38.94 -31.16
N PHE A 7 -15.05 -39.02 -31.37
CA PHE A 7 -16.03 -38.19 -30.67
C PHE A 7 -16.16 -38.53 -29.18
N ALA A 8 -15.99 -39.80 -28.80
CA ALA A 8 -16.03 -40.22 -27.39
C ALA A 8 -14.81 -39.69 -26.60
N ILE A 9 -13.64 -39.59 -27.23
CA ILE A 9 -12.41 -39.06 -26.60
C ILE A 9 -12.48 -37.54 -26.45
N LEU A 10 -13.07 -36.81 -27.41
CA LEU A 10 -13.27 -35.35 -27.28
C LEU A 10 -14.29 -34.99 -26.18
N LEU A 11 -15.33 -35.79 -25.99
CA LEU A 11 -16.32 -35.57 -24.92
C LEU A 11 -15.75 -35.90 -23.54
N LEU A 12 -14.94 -36.96 -23.39
CA LEU A 12 -14.26 -37.24 -22.12
C LEU A 12 -13.15 -36.23 -21.79
N GLY A 13 -12.36 -35.79 -22.78
CA GLY A 13 -11.32 -34.77 -22.60
C GLY A 13 -11.89 -33.37 -22.32
N GLY A 14 -13.04 -33.04 -22.92
CA GLY A 14 -13.74 -31.77 -22.69
C GLY A 14 -14.39 -31.67 -21.31
N LEU A 15 -14.91 -32.78 -20.77
CA LEU A 15 -15.52 -32.81 -19.42
C LEU A 15 -14.48 -32.69 -18.29
N ILE A 16 -13.23 -33.13 -18.50
CA ILE A 16 -12.14 -32.97 -17.51
C ILE A 16 -11.68 -31.51 -17.43
N MET A 17 -11.77 -30.74 -18.52
CA MET A 17 -11.41 -29.31 -18.54
C MET A 17 -12.47 -28.40 -17.92
N ILE A 18 -13.73 -28.84 -17.86
CA ILE A 18 -14.82 -28.09 -17.21
C ILE A 18 -14.81 -28.30 -15.67
N GLY A 19 -14.11 -29.34 -15.18
CA GLY A 19 -13.98 -29.65 -13.76
C GLY A 19 -12.97 -28.80 -12.97
N LEU A 20 -12.17 -27.94 -13.62
CA LEU A 20 -11.16 -27.10 -12.93
C LEU A 20 -11.60 -25.65 -12.70
N ALA A 21 -12.71 -25.22 -13.27
CA ALA A 21 -13.30 -23.90 -12.99
C ALA A 21 -14.27 -23.91 -11.79
N GLY A 22 -14.38 -25.05 -11.09
CA GLY A 22 -15.36 -25.29 -10.02
C GLY A 22 -14.81 -25.33 -8.59
N CYS A 23 -13.50 -25.15 -8.37
CA CYS A 23 -12.98 -24.84 -7.04
C CYS A 23 -12.95 -23.32 -6.90
N GLY A 24 -13.84 -22.76 -6.08
CA GLY A 24 -13.81 -21.33 -5.76
C GLY A 24 -12.39 -20.88 -5.38
N GLU A 25 -12.01 -19.66 -5.76
CA GLU A 25 -10.68 -19.12 -5.43
C GLU A 25 -10.38 -19.35 -3.95
N ASN A 26 -9.29 -20.03 -3.63
CA ASN A 26 -8.85 -20.20 -2.26
C ASN A 26 -8.27 -18.87 -1.75
N LYS A 27 -9.16 -17.93 -1.43
CA LYS A 27 -8.84 -16.55 -1.04
C LYS A 27 -7.98 -16.46 0.22
N ASN A 28 -7.94 -17.53 1.02
CA ASN A 28 -7.07 -17.62 2.19
C ASN A 28 -5.85 -18.52 1.93
N SER A 29 -5.24 -18.38 0.76
CA SER A 29 -3.96 -19.00 0.41
C SER A 29 -2.88 -17.93 0.23
N ARG A 30 -1.62 -18.30 0.51
CA ARG A 30 -0.46 -17.42 0.25
C ARG A 30 -0.45 -16.91 -1.18
N GLU A 31 -0.61 -17.82 -2.16
CA GLU A 31 -0.55 -17.49 -3.58
C GLU A 31 -1.62 -16.46 -3.97
N TRP A 32 -2.86 -16.64 -3.50
CA TRP A 32 -3.92 -15.68 -3.80
C TRP A 32 -3.63 -14.31 -3.18
N ILE A 33 -3.20 -14.26 -1.91
CA ILE A 33 -2.88 -13.00 -1.24
C ILE A 33 -1.67 -12.31 -1.87
N GLU A 34 -0.60 -13.05 -2.18
CA GLU A 34 0.57 -12.53 -2.89
C GLU A 34 0.22 -11.99 -4.27
N ASN A 35 -0.71 -12.63 -4.97
CA ASN A 35 -1.23 -12.11 -6.23
C ASN A 35 -1.95 -10.77 -6.01
N LYS A 36 -2.79 -10.63 -4.98
CA LYS A 36 -3.45 -9.36 -4.65
C LYS A 36 -2.46 -8.25 -4.27
N VAL A 37 -1.51 -8.54 -3.39
CA VAL A 37 -0.54 -7.54 -2.94
C VAL A 37 0.51 -7.22 -3.99
N SER A 38 0.68 -8.04 -5.03
CA SER A 38 1.63 -7.76 -6.12
C SER A 38 1.34 -6.49 -6.90
N GLU A 39 0.10 -5.98 -6.84
CA GLU A 39 -0.30 -4.66 -7.35
C GLU A 39 0.50 -3.51 -6.70
N VAL A 40 1.16 -3.73 -5.56
CA VAL A 40 2.08 -2.78 -4.93
C VAL A 40 3.18 -2.32 -5.88
N SER A 41 3.54 -3.14 -6.88
CA SER A 41 4.51 -2.82 -7.93
C SER A 41 4.10 -1.66 -8.85
N ARG A 42 2.83 -1.24 -8.81
CA ARG A 42 2.38 -0.01 -9.46
C ARG A 42 2.93 1.24 -8.78
N VAL A 43 3.37 1.14 -7.53
CA VAL A 43 3.87 2.26 -6.72
C VAL A 43 5.32 2.02 -6.28
N TYR A 44 5.72 0.78 -6.00
CA TYR A 44 7.04 0.43 -5.48
C TYR A 44 7.95 -0.20 -6.56
N PRO A 45 9.00 0.47 -7.06
CA PRO A 45 9.42 1.83 -6.75
C PRO A 45 8.82 2.88 -7.69
N THR A 46 8.66 4.11 -7.20
CA THR A 46 8.35 5.30 -8.01
C THR A 46 9.20 6.46 -7.52
N GLU A 47 10.27 6.80 -8.23
CA GLU A 47 11.23 7.81 -7.79
C GLU A 47 10.65 9.23 -7.82
N ASN A 48 10.02 9.61 -8.94
CA ASN A 48 9.35 10.91 -9.08
C ASN A 48 7.85 10.76 -8.82
N LEU A 49 7.30 11.50 -7.85
CA LEU A 49 5.89 11.37 -7.49
C LEU A 49 4.93 11.72 -8.66
N PHE A 50 5.34 12.55 -9.63
CA PHE A 50 4.53 12.81 -10.83
C PHE A 50 4.32 11.56 -11.70
N ASP A 51 5.20 10.55 -11.61
CA ASP A 51 5.01 9.30 -12.32
C ASP A 51 3.80 8.50 -11.80
N LEU A 52 3.30 8.80 -10.59
CA LEU A 52 2.07 8.20 -10.10
C LEU A 52 0.85 8.60 -10.94
N PHE A 53 0.85 9.74 -11.64
CA PHE A 53 -0.22 10.08 -12.59
C PHE A 53 -0.28 9.12 -13.79
N LYS A 54 0.82 8.44 -14.14
CA LYS A 54 0.81 7.40 -15.18
C LYS A 54 -0.01 6.18 -14.73
N GLN A 55 -0.05 5.93 -13.43
CA GLN A 55 -0.77 4.79 -12.81
C GLN A 55 -2.19 5.18 -12.38
N PHE A 56 -2.36 6.44 -11.96
CA PHE A 56 -3.58 7.02 -11.42
C PHE A 56 -3.86 8.37 -12.11
N PRO A 57 -4.27 8.36 -13.38
CA PRO A 57 -4.44 9.59 -14.17
C PRO A 57 -5.56 10.50 -13.65
N LYS A 58 -6.46 9.97 -12.81
CA LYS A 58 -7.54 10.71 -12.16
C LYS A 58 -7.15 11.31 -10.81
N GLY A 59 -5.88 11.21 -10.43
CA GLY A 59 -5.39 11.65 -9.15
C GLY A 59 -5.26 10.54 -8.12
N PHE A 60 -4.58 10.85 -7.04
CA PHE A 60 -4.20 9.92 -5.99
C PHE A 60 -4.00 10.62 -4.65
N ASN A 61 -4.02 9.86 -3.57
CA ASN A 61 -3.60 10.30 -2.24
C ASN A 61 -2.40 9.46 -1.79
N ILE A 62 -1.46 10.10 -1.11
CA ILE A 62 -0.35 9.46 -0.40
C ILE A 62 -0.49 9.84 1.06
N THR A 63 -0.48 8.86 1.96
CA THR A 63 -0.35 9.08 3.40
C THR A 63 0.82 8.27 3.91
N GLN A 64 1.81 8.94 4.50
CA GLN A 64 2.90 8.30 5.25
C GLN A 64 2.72 8.66 6.71
N THR A 65 2.76 7.67 7.60
CA THR A 65 2.74 7.90 9.05
C THR A 65 3.95 7.26 9.68
N PHE A 66 4.71 8.02 10.46
CA PHE A 66 5.69 7.46 11.40
C PHE A 66 5.10 7.38 12.78
N TYR A 67 5.30 6.26 13.46
CA TYR A 67 4.84 6.00 14.81
C TYR A 67 6.06 5.94 15.73
N LYS A 68 6.04 6.75 16.79
CA LYS A 68 7.05 6.70 17.83
C LYS A 68 6.44 7.05 19.17
N ASP A 69 6.38 6.07 20.06
CA ASP A 69 5.72 6.22 21.37
C ASP A 69 4.28 6.74 21.23
N SER A 70 4.01 7.95 21.73
CA SER A 70 2.71 8.63 21.67
C SER A 70 2.65 9.72 20.60
N LEU A 71 3.68 9.86 19.77
CA LEU A 71 3.75 10.81 18.67
C LEU A 71 3.53 10.14 17.32
N ARG A 72 2.83 10.85 16.43
CA ARG A 72 2.72 10.50 15.01
C ARG A 72 3.20 11.67 14.15
N THR A 73 4.07 11.40 13.19
CA THR A 73 4.32 12.34 12.09
C THR A 73 3.56 11.83 10.87
N VAL A 74 2.63 12.64 10.36
CA VAL A 74 1.78 12.28 9.22
C VAL A 74 2.08 13.22 8.05
N VAL A 75 2.50 12.65 6.92
CA VAL A 75 2.61 13.34 5.64
C VAL A 75 1.41 12.94 4.79
N SER A 76 0.61 13.90 4.36
CA SER A 76 -0.52 13.69 3.46
C SER A 76 -0.34 14.52 2.22
N LEU A 77 -0.33 13.88 1.05
CA LEU A 77 -0.23 14.53 -0.27
C LEU A 77 -1.36 14.09 -1.18
N ASP A 78 -1.93 15.04 -1.90
CA ASP A 78 -2.95 14.85 -2.91
C ASP A 78 -2.39 15.21 -4.28
N GLY A 79 -2.37 14.23 -5.18
CA GLY A 79 -2.09 14.42 -6.59
C GLY A 79 -3.38 14.72 -7.34
N ASP A 80 -3.57 15.95 -7.77
CA ASP A 80 -4.78 16.41 -8.45
C ASP A 80 -4.57 16.47 -9.97
N GLU A 81 -5.44 15.77 -10.72
CA GLU A 81 -5.40 15.74 -12.19
C GLU A 81 -5.61 17.13 -12.78
N GLU A 82 -6.60 17.88 -12.28
CA GLU A 82 -7.09 19.09 -12.94
C GLU A 82 -6.06 20.21 -12.90
N SER A 83 -5.41 20.40 -11.76
CA SER A 83 -4.34 21.37 -11.54
C SER A 83 -2.95 20.84 -11.88
N GLN A 84 -2.78 19.52 -12.08
CA GLN A 84 -1.49 18.85 -12.23
C GLN A 84 -0.53 19.20 -11.07
N THR A 85 -1.04 19.20 -9.84
CA THR A 85 -0.24 19.49 -8.64
C THR A 85 -0.21 18.33 -7.67
N ILE A 86 0.84 18.28 -6.85
CA ILE A 86 0.96 17.35 -5.73
C ILE A 86 1.20 18.20 -4.49
N LYS A 87 0.19 18.31 -3.62
CA LYS A 87 0.19 19.23 -2.48
C LYS A 87 -0.39 18.58 -1.25
N GLY A 88 -0.06 19.12 -0.08
CA GLY A 88 -0.71 18.74 1.15
C GLY A 88 0.03 19.29 2.35
N LYS A 89 0.17 18.47 3.39
CA LYS A 89 0.70 18.92 4.67
C LYS A 89 1.45 17.81 5.41
N ILE A 90 2.27 18.25 6.34
CA ILE A 90 2.93 17.40 7.32
C ILE A 90 2.49 17.87 8.70
N GLU A 91 2.08 16.93 9.55
CA GLU A 91 1.61 17.20 10.91
C GLU A 91 2.31 16.29 11.91
N THR A 92 2.71 16.85 13.05
CA THR A 92 3.04 16.07 14.25
C THR A 92 1.85 16.07 15.17
N ILE A 93 1.40 14.88 15.56
CA ILE A 93 0.20 14.66 16.36
C ILE A 93 0.59 13.94 17.65
N GLN A 94 0.31 14.56 18.79
CA GLN A 94 0.43 13.97 20.11
C GLN A 94 -0.84 13.19 20.46
N ILE A 95 -0.67 11.95 20.90
CA ILE A 95 -1.76 11.05 21.25
C ILE A 95 -1.76 10.82 22.74
N SER A 96 -2.91 11.04 23.37
CA SER A 96 -3.21 10.60 24.72
C SER A 96 -4.21 9.46 24.66
N THR A 97 -4.11 8.48 25.56
CA THR A 97 -5.00 7.30 25.56
C THR A 97 -6.03 7.32 26.68
N ASP A 98 -5.87 8.17 27.70
CA ASP A 98 -6.79 8.27 28.84
C ASP A 98 -6.93 9.73 29.34
N PRO A 99 -7.96 10.48 28.90
CA PRO A 99 -8.90 10.14 27.82
C PRO A 99 -8.19 10.10 26.45
N TYR A 100 -8.78 9.39 25.48
CA TYR A 100 -8.27 9.43 24.11
C TYR A 100 -8.36 10.84 23.54
N LYS A 101 -7.23 11.38 23.09
CA LYS A 101 -7.13 12.71 22.48
C LYS A 101 -6.00 12.74 21.47
N GLU A 102 -6.22 13.42 20.35
CA GLU A 102 -5.19 13.72 19.35
C GLU A 102 -5.06 15.25 19.25
N GLU A 103 -3.83 15.75 19.38
CA GLU A 103 -3.50 17.18 19.31
C GLU A 103 -2.42 17.41 18.27
N VAL A 104 -2.68 18.31 17.30
CA VAL A 104 -1.67 18.74 16.33
C VAL A 104 -0.72 19.69 17.05
N GLU A 105 0.54 19.27 17.22
CA GLU A 105 1.57 20.09 17.85
C GLU A 105 2.23 21.04 16.84
N GLU A 106 2.50 20.53 15.64
CA GLU A 106 3.17 21.26 14.57
C GLU A 106 2.59 20.86 13.22
N HIS A 107 2.56 21.82 12.30
CA HIS A 107 2.15 21.58 10.93
C HIS A 107 2.95 22.43 9.93
N VAL A 108 3.07 21.93 8.71
CA VAL A 108 3.64 22.68 7.59
C VAL A 108 2.98 22.24 6.29
N ASP A 109 2.70 23.18 5.40
CA ASP A 109 2.19 22.89 4.07
C ASP A 109 3.36 22.48 3.17
N VAL A 110 3.11 21.55 2.26
CA VAL A 110 4.10 21.02 1.33
C VAL A 110 3.55 20.95 -0.08
N GLU A 111 4.36 21.37 -1.05
CA GLU A 111 4.13 21.17 -2.49
C GLU A 111 5.29 20.36 -3.05
N TYR A 112 5.01 19.34 -3.86
CA TYR A 112 6.03 18.62 -4.61
C TYR A 112 6.11 19.16 -6.03
N LYS A 113 7.26 19.72 -6.39
CA LYS A 113 7.49 20.41 -7.66
C LYS A 113 8.91 20.19 -8.15
N ASP A 114 9.07 19.93 -9.45
CA ASP A 114 10.37 19.76 -10.11
C ASP A 114 11.28 18.70 -9.44
N GLY A 115 10.68 17.69 -8.81
CA GLY A 115 11.41 16.62 -8.13
C GLY A 115 11.68 16.88 -6.64
N GLU A 116 11.29 18.03 -6.12
CA GLU A 116 11.64 18.51 -4.78
C GLU A 116 10.39 18.81 -3.93
N PHE A 117 10.55 18.76 -2.60
CA PHE A 117 9.52 19.18 -1.65
C PHE A 117 9.75 20.65 -1.25
N ILE A 118 8.77 21.51 -1.51
CA ILE A 118 8.76 22.92 -1.16
C ILE A 118 7.84 23.10 0.04
N PHE A 119 8.39 23.57 1.16
CA PHE A 119 7.65 23.74 2.41
C PHE A 119 7.27 25.20 2.64
N SER A 120 6.10 25.44 3.26
CA SER A 120 5.74 26.78 3.72
C SER A 120 6.65 27.30 4.85
N ASN A 121 7.27 26.38 5.60
CA ASN A 121 8.30 26.67 6.60
C ASN A 121 9.36 25.54 6.65
N ASN A 122 10.55 25.80 6.11
CA ASN A 122 11.64 24.82 6.08
C ASN A 122 12.14 24.42 7.48
N GLU A 123 12.20 25.34 8.44
CA GLU A 123 12.67 25.03 9.81
C GLU A 123 11.75 24.02 10.49
N VAL A 124 10.43 24.21 10.37
CA VAL A 124 9.44 23.27 10.91
C VAL A 124 9.50 21.94 10.17
N ALA A 125 9.60 21.94 8.83
CA ALA A 125 9.68 20.72 8.04
C ALA A 125 10.92 19.87 8.40
N GLU A 126 12.08 20.50 8.58
CA GLU A 126 13.30 19.80 8.98
C GLU A 126 13.22 19.20 10.39
N LYS A 127 12.49 19.86 11.28
CA LYS A 127 12.24 19.37 12.64
C LYS A 127 11.32 18.15 12.63
N ILE A 128 10.22 18.18 11.88
CA ILE A 128 9.16 17.16 12.01
C ILE A 128 9.26 16.01 11.01
N TRP A 129 9.90 16.20 9.85
CA TRP A 129 9.99 15.17 8.81
C TRP A 129 11.43 14.88 8.37
N GLY A 130 12.20 14.29 9.29
CA GLY A 130 13.63 13.99 9.09
C GLY A 130 13.93 12.97 7.98
N TYR A 131 12.94 12.17 7.52
CA TYR A 131 13.12 11.18 6.46
C TYR A 131 13.14 11.78 5.05
N LYS A 132 12.53 12.97 4.88
CA LYS A 132 12.58 13.79 3.65
C LYS A 132 12.25 13.03 2.35
N GLY A 133 11.32 12.07 2.42
CA GLY A 133 10.87 11.27 1.28
C GLY A 133 10.03 10.06 1.67
N PHE A 134 9.67 9.27 0.66
CA PHE A 134 8.87 8.06 0.83
C PHE A 134 9.67 6.78 0.56
N LEU A 135 9.35 5.71 1.29
CA LEU A 135 9.95 4.39 1.11
C LEU A 135 9.65 3.84 -0.28
N PHE A 136 8.46 4.10 -0.84
CA PHE A 136 8.16 3.72 -2.23
C PHE A 136 9.07 4.35 -3.27
N GLN A 137 9.78 5.45 -2.97
CA GLN A 137 10.76 6.00 -3.91
C GLN A 137 12.04 5.17 -3.97
N LYS A 138 12.29 4.30 -2.99
CA LYS A 138 13.55 3.58 -2.81
C LYS A 138 13.39 2.05 -2.84
N LEU A 139 12.31 1.52 -2.27
CA LEU A 139 12.07 0.09 -2.14
C LEU A 139 11.33 -0.47 -3.35
N SER A 140 11.86 -1.54 -3.93
CA SER A 140 11.17 -2.29 -4.98
C SER A 140 10.39 -3.46 -4.39
N LEU A 141 9.08 -3.50 -4.64
CA LEU A 141 8.21 -4.60 -4.24
C LEU A 141 7.43 -5.09 -5.47
N ASN A 142 7.56 -6.37 -5.78
CA ASN A 142 6.83 -7.02 -6.86
C ASN A 142 6.64 -8.51 -6.53
N ARG A 143 5.86 -9.23 -7.36
CA ARG A 143 5.56 -10.65 -7.14
C ARG A 143 6.82 -11.50 -6.92
N ASP A 144 7.88 -11.28 -7.69
CA ASP A 144 9.11 -12.08 -7.60
C ASP A 144 9.89 -11.78 -6.32
N VAL A 145 9.87 -10.53 -5.85
CA VAL A 145 10.46 -10.14 -4.57
C VAL A 145 9.66 -10.76 -3.43
N LEU A 146 8.34 -10.54 -3.40
CA LEU A 146 7.44 -10.98 -2.32
C LEU A 146 7.45 -12.51 -2.14
N SER A 147 7.42 -13.25 -3.24
CA SER A 147 7.44 -14.73 -3.20
C SER A 147 8.71 -15.31 -2.56
N LYS A 148 9.82 -14.56 -2.58
CA LYS A 148 11.11 -14.96 -1.99
C LYS A 148 11.29 -14.48 -0.55
N MET A 149 10.46 -13.56 -0.06
CA MET A 149 10.54 -13.06 1.31
C MET A 149 10.17 -14.14 2.33
N LYS A 150 10.77 -14.04 3.51
CA LYS A 150 10.48 -14.91 4.66
C LYS A 150 9.08 -14.59 5.19
N LEU A 151 8.11 -15.41 4.82
CA LEU A 151 6.73 -15.28 5.25
C LEU A 151 6.60 -15.53 6.76
N GLU A 152 5.94 -14.60 7.46
CA GLU A 152 5.52 -14.77 8.86
C GLU A 152 4.10 -15.34 8.93
N LYS A 153 3.14 -14.63 8.31
CA LYS A 153 1.72 -15.02 8.29
C LYS A 153 0.98 -14.28 7.18
N PHE A 154 -0.20 -14.78 6.84
CA PHE A 154 -1.16 -14.09 5.98
C PHE A 154 -2.57 -14.30 6.52
N ARG A 155 -3.50 -13.40 6.17
CA ARG A 155 -4.89 -13.44 6.62
C ARG A 155 -5.81 -12.89 5.54
N TYR A 156 -6.96 -13.55 5.38
CA TYR A 156 -8.09 -13.01 4.64
C TYR A 156 -9.31 -12.90 5.57
N PHE A 157 -9.83 -11.68 5.73
CA PHE A 157 -11.03 -11.37 6.50
C PHE A 157 -12.22 -11.27 5.57
N SER A 158 -12.91 -12.40 5.34
CA SER A 158 -14.05 -12.48 4.41
C SER A 158 -15.20 -11.53 4.74
N ASN A 159 -15.41 -11.21 6.01
CA ASN A 159 -16.45 -10.28 6.44
C ASN A 159 -16.21 -8.83 5.98
N ARG A 160 -14.94 -8.45 5.76
CA ARG A 160 -14.51 -7.11 5.32
C ARG A 160 -13.87 -7.10 3.92
N ASN A 161 -13.73 -8.28 3.30
CA ASN A 161 -12.90 -8.53 2.12
C ASN A 161 -11.49 -7.94 2.23
N VAL A 162 -10.90 -7.96 3.44
CA VAL A 162 -9.55 -7.44 3.69
C VAL A 162 -8.53 -8.57 3.61
N PHE A 163 -7.41 -8.32 2.94
CA PHE A 163 -6.27 -9.22 2.92
C PHE A 163 -5.07 -8.55 3.58
N GLU A 164 -4.27 -9.36 4.28
CA GLU A 164 -3.05 -8.95 4.95
C GLU A 164 -1.98 -10.04 4.75
N ILE A 165 -0.74 -9.63 4.49
CA ILE A 165 0.42 -10.51 4.46
C ILE A 165 1.57 -9.87 5.21
N TYR A 166 2.34 -10.69 5.90
CA TYR A 166 3.40 -10.28 6.81
C TYR A 166 4.68 -11.06 6.49
N TYR A 167 5.78 -10.34 6.42
CA TYR A 167 7.10 -10.86 6.12
C TYR A 167 8.12 -10.36 7.14
N ILE A 168 9.07 -11.21 7.49
CA ILE A 168 10.28 -10.79 8.19
C ILE A 168 11.27 -10.28 7.13
N SER A 169 11.80 -9.09 7.34
CA SER A 169 12.69 -8.40 6.40
C SER A 169 13.88 -7.80 7.12
N ASP A 170 15.10 -8.16 6.71
CA ASP A 170 16.37 -7.52 7.07
C ASP A 170 16.89 -6.63 5.92
N ASN A 171 15.99 -6.16 5.06
CA ASN A 171 16.31 -5.43 3.84
C ASN A 171 17.07 -4.13 4.14
N SER A 172 18.26 -3.99 3.57
CA SER A 172 19.13 -2.82 3.78
C SER A 172 18.51 -1.50 3.31
N THR A 173 17.62 -1.51 2.30
CA THR A 173 16.91 -0.29 1.86
C THR A 173 15.95 0.20 2.94
N ILE A 174 15.25 -0.71 3.62
CA ILE A 174 14.35 -0.39 4.73
C ILE A 174 15.17 0.15 5.92
N ASN A 175 16.25 -0.56 6.29
CA ASN A 175 17.13 -0.17 7.39
C ASN A 175 17.75 1.22 7.16
N ASN A 176 18.24 1.48 5.95
CA ASN A 176 18.79 2.78 5.58
C ASN A 176 17.73 3.89 5.59
N PHE A 177 16.52 3.61 5.08
CA PHE A 177 15.43 4.58 5.08
C PHE A 177 14.99 4.95 6.50
N LEU A 178 14.86 3.97 7.38
CA LEU A 178 14.39 4.15 8.75
C LEU A 178 15.50 4.53 9.76
N ASN A 179 16.75 4.62 9.31
CA ASN A 179 17.93 4.77 10.17
C ASN A 179 17.93 3.73 11.32
N SER A 180 17.59 2.49 10.97
CA SER A 180 17.42 1.36 11.88
C SER A 180 18.37 0.21 11.50
N ASN A 181 18.39 -0.85 12.30
CA ASN A 181 19.17 -2.06 12.03
C ASN A 181 18.37 -3.31 12.38
N GLY A 182 18.69 -4.43 11.73
CA GLY A 182 18.15 -5.75 12.05
C GLY A 182 16.92 -6.14 11.22
N GLU A 183 16.11 -7.04 11.78
CA GLU A 183 14.88 -7.53 11.16
C GLU A 183 13.70 -6.62 11.54
N HIS A 184 12.86 -6.31 10.56
CA HIS A 184 11.58 -5.63 10.70
C HIS A 184 10.44 -6.51 10.20
N MET A 185 9.23 -6.20 10.67
CA MET A 185 8.01 -6.80 10.12
C MET A 185 7.49 -5.92 9.00
N LEU A 186 7.63 -6.38 7.74
CA LEU A 186 6.98 -5.75 6.59
C LEU A 186 5.61 -6.39 6.41
N SER A 187 4.56 -5.58 6.35
CA SER A 187 3.21 -6.05 6.01
C SER A 187 2.59 -5.27 4.89
N ILE A 188 1.85 -5.96 4.02
CA ILE A 188 1.06 -5.33 2.96
C ILE A 188 -0.40 -5.72 3.17
N SER A 189 -1.29 -4.73 3.11
CA SER A 189 -2.72 -4.95 3.24
C SER A 189 -3.55 -4.12 2.27
N GLY A 190 -4.77 -4.60 2.02
CA GLY A 190 -5.73 -3.94 1.16
C GLY A 190 -7.12 -4.56 1.34
N ALA A 191 -8.10 -3.97 0.66
CA ALA A 191 -9.46 -4.48 0.64
C ALA A 191 -9.90 -4.74 -0.80
N GLU A 192 -10.60 -5.84 -1.05
CA GLU A 192 -11.34 -5.98 -2.29
C GLU A 192 -12.57 -5.08 -2.22
N SER A 193 -12.83 -4.32 -3.28
CA SER A 193 -14.06 -3.53 -3.39
C SER A 193 -15.26 -4.47 -3.40
N TYR A 194 -16.31 -4.16 -2.62
CA TYR A 194 -17.57 -4.89 -2.66
C TYR A 194 -18.30 -4.72 -4.01
N ASN A 195 -18.02 -3.60 -4.69
CA ASN A 195 -18.65 -3.19 -5.92
C ASN A 195 -17.58 -3.09 -7.02
N ASN A 196 -17.96 -3.29 -8.29
CA ASN A 196 -17.03 -3.36 -9.43
C ASN A 196 -16.31 -2.04 -9.76
N THR A 197 -16.56 -0.94 -9.04
CA THR A 197 -15.76 0.28 -9.05
C THR A 197 -14.46 0.05 -8.28
N LYS A 198 -13.41 -0.32 -9.02
CA LYS A 198 -12.12 -0.72 -8.46
C LYS A 198 -11.17 0.48 -8.36
N GLY A 199 -11.02 1.04 -7.17
CA GLY A 199 -9.88 1.87 -6.83
C GLY A 199 -8.66 1.04 -6.48
N TYR A 200 -7.47 1.58 -6.69
CA TYR A 200 -6.25 1.08 -6.06
C TYR A 200 -6.17 1.67 -4.64
N ARG A 201 -5.95 0.82 -3.63
CA ARG A 201 -5.55 1.24 -2.28
C ARG A 201 -4.80 0.11 -1.62
N LEU A 202 -3.50 0.30 -1.40
CA LEU A 202 -2.67 -0.61 -0.63
C LEU A 202 -1.96 0.15 0.48
N ASN A 203 -1.75 -0.54 1.60
CA ASN A 203 -0.96 -0.08 2.73
C ASN A 203 0.28 -0.96 2.86
N VAL A 204 1.46 -0.35 2.87
CA VAL A 204 2.72 -0.99 3.25
C VAL A 204 3.12 -0.47 4.62
N ASN A 205 3.29 -1.37 5.58
CA ASN A 205 3.66 -1.03 6.95
C ASN A 205 4.95 -1.74 7.35
N ILE A 206 5.86 -1.03 8.00
CA ILE A 206 7.07 -1.56 8.62
C ILE A 206 6.92 -1.37 10.13
N ALA A 207 6.85 -2.46 10.89
CA ALA A 207 6.89 -2.42 12.35
C ALA A 207 8.26 -2.87 12.86
N PHE A 208 8.80 -2.17 13.86
CA PHE A 208 10.05 -2.56 14.49
C PHE A 208 9.85 -3.81 15.36
N LYS A 209 10.74 -4.78 15.22
CA LYS A 209 10.59 -6.06 15.93
C LYS A 209 10.69 -5.90 17.45
N ASP A 210 11.58 -5.02 17.89
CA ASP A 210 11.84 -4.77 19.31
C ASP A 210 10.83 -3.78 19.92
N THR A 211 10.29 -2.87 19.12
CA THR A 211 9.22 -1.94 19.50
C THR A 211 8.06 -2.00 18.51
N PRO A 212 7.17 -3.02 18.58
CA PRO A 212 6.14 -3.25 17.56
C PRO A 212 5.09 -2.14 17.38
N ASN A 213 5.04 -1.19 18.32
CA ASN A 213 4.18 0.00 18.24
C ASN A 213 4.86 1.16 17.46
N ASP A 214 6.17 1.08 17.27
CA ASP A 214 6.93 2.03 16.46
C ASP A 214 7.11 1.48 15.04
N GLY A 215 7.29 2.41 14.10
CA GLY A 215 7.56 2.07 12.71
C GLY A 215 6.98 3.10 11.76
N MET A 216 6.57 2.62 10.58
CA MET A 216 5.96 3.46 9.55
C MET A 216 4.84 2.74 8.81
N SER A 217 3.90 3.52 8.28
CA SER A 217 2.95 3.07 7.26
C SER A 217 2.97 4.01 6.06
N GLU A 218 2.75 3.46 4.88
CA GLU A 218 2.56 4.17 3.62
C GLU A 218 1.33 3.64 2.91
N ILE A 219 0.38 4.52 2.69
CA ILE A 219 -0.84 4.24 1.95
C ILE A 219 -0.81 5.08 0.68
N VAL A 220 -0.92 4.41 -0.46
CA VAL A 220 -1.21 5.07 -1.73
C VAL A 220 -2.56 4.58 -2.23
N SER A 221 -3.43 5.52 -2.56
CA SER A 221 -4.71 5.22 -3.18
C SER A 221 -4.97 6.07 -4.41
N SER A 222 -5.53 5.47 -5.45
CA SER A 222 -6.16 6.24 -6.52
C SER A 222 -7.39 6.94 -5.98
N TRP A 223 -7.72 8.11 -6.52
CA TRP A 223 -9.06 8.66 -6.31
C TRP A 223 -10.09 7.67 -6.88
N ILE A 224 -11.01 7.25 -6.02
CA ILE A 224 -12.23 6.58 -6.44
C ILE A 224 -13.19 7.72 -6.76
N ASP A 225 -13.84 7.65 -7.92
CA ASP A 225 -14.82 8.65 -8.37
C ASP A 225 -16.11 8.56 -7.53
N ASP A 226 -16.00 8.87 -6.23
CA ASP A 226 -17.12 9.08 -5.32
C ASP A 226 -17.53 10.56 -5.32
N ARG A 227 -16.95 11.40 -6.20
CA ARG A 227 -17.40 12.79 -6.43
C ARG A 227 -18.86 12.87 -6.93
N ASN A 228 -19.47 11.73 -7.27
CA ASN A 228 -20.89 11.59 -7.61
C ASN A 228 -21.75 10.89 -6.53
N SER A 229 -21.22 10.54 -5.35
CA SER A 229 -22.02 9.92 -4.27
C SER A 229 -22.38 10.86 -3.12
N VAL A 230 -22.14 12.17 -3.28
CA VAL A 230 -22.73 13.20 -2.39
C VAL A 230 -23.69 14.08 -3.19
N SER A 231 -24.76 13.45 -3.65
CA SER A 231 -26.01 14.14 -3.99
C SER A 231 -27.15 13.47 -3.22
N ASN A 232 -27.41 14.00 -2.03
CA ASN A 232 -28.71 14.22 -1.36
C ASN A 232 -28.54 14.32 0.15
#